data_AF-A0A1I5HP40-F1
#
_entry.id   AF-A0A1I5HP40-F1
#
_cell.length_a   1.000
_cell.length_b   1.000
_cell.length_c   1.000
_cell.angle_alpha   90.00
_cell.angle_beta   90.00
_cell.angle_gamma   90.00
#
_symmetry.space_group_name_H-M   'P 1'
#
loop_
_entity.id
_entity.type
_entity.pdbx_description
1 polymer ?
#
loop_
_entity_poly.entity_id
_entity_poly.type
_entity_poly.pdbx_seq_one_letter_code
_entity_poly.pdbx_strand_id
1 'polypeptide(L)'
;MKELLEGIKKNGNGTSKHDASLEKESNLLIRDAIFVRHDGSLVKVKFQDVLWLKGDGNYTTLVARDFVISVRNILKDFEEALPQKEFMRIHKSYIVRLDEIISINPREVKVGEDLVPVGRSYYQNLIDGIKKLGSD
;
A
#
# COMPACT_ATOMS: atom_id res chain seq x y z
N MET A 1 10.11 -21.73 52.33
CA MET A 1 9.68 -23.02 51.77
C MET A 1 8.16 -23.08 51.91
N LYS A 2 7.33 -22.76 50.93
CA LYS A 2 7.42 -22.74 49.46
C LYS A 2 6.99 -21.34 48.98
N GLU A 3 7.80 -20.53 48.31
CA GLU A 3 8.30 -20.73 46.95
C GLU A 3 7.25 -21.22 45.95
N LEU A 4 7.20 -20.52 44.82
CA LEU A 4 6.92 -21.09 43.51
C LEU A 4 5.50 -21.61 43.26
N LEU A 5 4.75 -20.90 42.41
CA LEU A 5 4.59 -21.30 41.00
C LEU A 5 3.89 -22.64 40.85
N GLU A 6 2.58 -22.60 40.67
CA GLU A 6 1.78 -23.54 39.86
C GLU A 6 0.35 -23.00 39.91
N GLY A 7 -0.32 -22.61 38.83
CA GLY A 7 0.01 -22.59 37.42
C GLY A 7 -1.05 -21.71 36.77
N ILE A 8 -0.60 -20.96 35.78
CA ILE A 8 -1.30 -19.91 35.06
C ILE A 8 -2.62 -20.45 34.46
N LYS A 9 -3.75 -20.15 35.11
CA LYS A 9 -5.03 -19.97 34.43
C LYS A 9 -5.07 -18.54 33.93
N LYS A 10 -4.46 -18.28 32.76
CA LYS A 10 -4.72 -17.12 31.90
C LYS A 10 -3.94 -17.30 30.61
N ASN A 11 -4.62 -17.02 29.50
CA ASN A 11 -4.16 -16.74 28.13
C ASN A 11 -5.04 -17.57 27.20
N GLY A 12 -6.18 -17.06 26.75
CA GLY A 12 -6.29 -15.79 26.04
C GLY A 12 -6.16 -16.12 24.56
N ASN A 13 -7.31 -16.38 23.93
CA ASN A 13 -7.42 -16.54 22.48
C ASN A 13 -6.87 -15.29 21.80
N GLY A 14 -5.65 -15.40 21.29
CA GLY A 14 -4.98 -14.42 20.47
C GLY A 14 -4.13 -15.16 19.45
N THR A 15 -4.78 -15.83 18.50
CA THR A 15 -4.10 -16.40 17.34
C THR A 15 -3.45 -15.26 16.55
N SER A 16 -2.12 -15.27 16.54
CA SER A 16 -1.24 -14.29 15.92
C SER A 16 -1.47 -14.17 14.41
N LYS A 17 -2.12 -13.09 13.97
CA LYS A 17 -2.22 -12.75 12.53
C LYS A 17 -0.85 -12.51 11.87
N HIS A 18 0.18 -12.21 12.66
CA HIS A 18 1.53 -11.92 12.17
C HIS A 18 2.26 -13.13 11.57
N ASP A 19 2.08 -14.34 12.12
CA ASP A 19 2.76 -15.53 11.60
C ASP A 19 2.14 -15.99 10.27
N ALA A 20 0.81 -15.94 10.17
CA ALA A 20 0.09 -16.36 8.96
C ALA A 20 0.37 -15.47 7.74
N SER A 21 0.63 -14.17 7.91
CA SER A 21 0.98 -13.27 6.79
C SER A 21 2.38 -13.55 6.23
N LEU A 22 3.34 -13.86 7.10
CA LEU A 22 4.72 -14.13 6.70
C LEU A 22 4.85 -15.49 5.98
N GLU A 23 4.10 -16.49 6.43
CA GLU A 23 4.00 -17.79 5.75
C GLU A 23 3.28 -17.68 4.39
N LYS A 24 2.34 -16.75 4.24
CA LYS A 24 1.65 -16.52 2.97
C LYS A 24 2.57 -15.89 1.92
N GLU A 25 3.41 -14.93 2.31
CA GLU A 25 4.38 -14.30 1.40
C GLU A 25 5.49 -15.25 0.96
N SER A 26 5.95 -16.14 1.84
CA SER A 26 7.05 -17.07 1.53
C SER A 26 6.69 -18.07 0.41
N ASN A 27 5.41 -18.39 0.25
CA ASN A 27 4.90 -19.33 -0.75
C ASN A 27 4.50 -18.68 -2.09
N LEU A 28 4.65 -17.35 -2.24
CA LEU A 28 4.32 -16.68 -3.50
C LEU A 28 5.35 -17.02 -4.59
N LEU A 29 4.86 -17.52 -5.72
CA LEU A 29 5.65 -17.81 -6.92
C LEU A 29 6.13 -16.52 -7.64
N ILE A 30 5.35 -15.44 -7.51
CA ILE A 30 5.61 -14.14 -8.13
C ILE A 30 5.48 -13.09 -7.03
N ARG A 31 6.54 -12.32 -6.80
CA ARG A 31 6.67 -11.39 -5.66
C ARG A 31 6.81 -9.93 -6.08
N ASP A 32 7.08 -9.69 -7.35
CA ASP A 32 7.31 -8.37 -7.94
C ASP A 32 6.08 -7.81 -8.67
N ALA A 33 4.93 -8.48 -8.54
CA ALA A 33 3.72 -8.17 -9.28
C ALA A 33 2.46 -8.65 -8.57
N ILE A 34 1.34 -8.04 -8.94
CA ILE A 34 -0.01 -8.52 -8.67
C ILE A 34 -0.69 -8.94 -9.97
N PHE A 35 -1.67 -9.83 -9.85
CA PHE A 35 -2.55 -10.18 -10.96
C PHE A 35 -3.95 -9.64 -10.67
N VAL A 36 -4.44 -8.81 -11.58
CA VAL A 36 -5.77 -8.20 -11.46
C VAL A 36 -6.72 -8.84 -12.46
N ARG A 37 -8.00 -9.01 -12.08
CA ARG A 37 -9.03 -9.48 -13.00
C ARG A 37 -9.45 -8.36 -13.93
N HIS A 38 -9.30 -8.57 -15.24
CA HIS A 38 -9.72 -7.63 -16.27
C HIS A 38 -10.15 -8.41 -17.52
N ASP A 39 -11.32 -8.07 -18.06
CA ASP A 39 -11.92 -8.70 -19.25
C ASP A 39 -11.88 -10.24 -19.25
N GLY A 40 -12.25 -10.84 -18.11
CA GLY A 40 -12.31 -12.29 -17.94
C GLY A 40 -10.95 -12.98 -17.77
N SER A 41 -9.85 -12.23 -17.83
CA SER A 41 -8.48 -12.74 -17.68
C SER A 41 -7.80 -12.21 -16.42
N LEU A 42 -6.63 -12.79 -16.09
CA LEU A 42 -5.72 -12.25 -15.08
C LEU A 42 -4.61 -11.50 -15.79
N VAL A 43 -4.53 -10.19 -15.55
CA VAL A 43 -3.50 -9.32 -16.11
C VAL A 43 -2.40 -9.12 -15.08
N LYS A 44 -1.16 -9.45 -15.44
CA LYS A 44 0.01 -9.20 -14.59
C LYS A 44 0.31 -7.70 -14.58
N VAL A 45 0.48 -7.13 -13.40
CA VAL A 45 0.93 -5.75 -13.19
C VAL A 45 2.15 -5.80 -12.28
N LYS A 46 3.34 -5.45 -12.81
CA LYS A 46 4.54 -5.36 -11.98
C LYS A 46 4.49 -4.12 -11.12
N PHE A 47 4.94 -4.23 -9.88
CA PHE A 47 4.93 -3.10 -8.94
C PHE A 47 5.75 -1.92 -9.45
N GLN A 48 6.91 -2.18 -10.06
CA GLN A 48 7.79 -1.16 -10.64
C GLN A 48 7.17 -0.34 -11.78
N ASP A 49 6.09 -0.85 -12.40
CA ASP A 49 5.44 -0.17 -13.52
C ASP A 49 4.27 0.69 -13.04
N VAL A 50 3.81 0.53 -11.79
CA VAL A 50 2.67 1.26 -11.21
C VAL A 50 3.10 2.66 -10.78
N LEU A 51 2.37 3.69 -11.23
CA LEU A 51 2.62 5.08 -10.82
C LEU A 51 1.73 5.44 -9.63
N TRP A 52 0.42 5.26 -9.79
CA TRP A 52 -0.57 5.57 -8.76
C TRP A 52 -1.88 4.81 -8.97
N LEU A 53 -2.71 4.78 -7.93
CA LEU A 53 -4.03 4.17 -7.93
C LEU A 53 -5.06 5.17 -7.43
N LYS A 54 -6.25 5.15 -8.03
CA LYS A 54 -7.41 5.95 -7.63
C LYS A 54 -8.59 5.06 -7.29
N GLY A 55 -9.06 5.12 -6.05
CA GLY A 55 -10.28 4.48 -5.61
C GLY A 55 -11.53 5.31 -5.90
N ASP A 56 -12.54 4.68 -6.51
CA ASP A 56 -13.88 5.22 -6.74
C ASP A 56 -14.94 4.15 -6.42
N GLY A 57 -15.52 4.22 -5.23
CA GLY A 57 -16.44 3.20 -4.71
C GLY A 57 -15.80 1.82 -4.67
N ASN A 58 -16.37 0.88 -5.42
CA ASN A 58 -15.92 -0.51 -5.52
C ASN A 58 -14.95 -0.76 -6.68
N TYR A 59 -14.45 0.31 -7.31
CA TYR A 59 -13.48 0.24 -8.37
C TYR A 59 -12.21 0.98 -7.97
N THR A 60 -11.09 0.47 -8.47
CA THR A 60 -9.81 1.15 -8.38
C THR A 60 -9.21 1.21 -9.78
N THR A 61 -8.96 2.44 -10.23
CA THR A 61 -8.14 2.69 -11.41
C THR A 61 -6.69 2.56 -11.01
N LEU A 62 -5.96 1.64 -11.64
CA LEU A 62 -4.52 1.53 -11.53
C LEU A 62 -3.90 2.15 -12.77
N VAL A 63 -3.01 3.13 -12.56
CA VAL A 63 -2.23 3.77 -13.61
C VAL A 63 -0.82 3.21 -13.56
N ALA A 64 -0.43 2.55 -14.64
CA ALA A 64 0.92 2.07 -14.88
C ALA A 64 1.57 2.89 -16.00
N ARG A 65 2.88 2.74 -16.18
CA ARG A 65 3.68 3.50 -17.16
C ARG A 65 3.11 3.41 -18.59
N ASP A 66 2.67 2.22 -19.00
CA ASP A 66 2.24 1.96 -20.38
C ASP A 66 0.73 1.76 -20.55
N PHE A 67 -0.02 1.65 -19.44
CA PHE A 67 -1.46 1.37 -19.50
C PHE A 67 -2.22 1.81 -18.25
N VAL A 68 -3.53 1.94 -18.42
CA VAL A 68 -4.47 2.22 -17.32
C VAL A 68 -5.51 1.11 -17.28
N ILE A 69 -5.80 0.61 -16.09
CA ILE A 69 -6.76 -0.48 -15.89
C ILE A 69 -7.72 -0.16 -14.75
N SER A 70 -9.01 -0.41 -14.95
CA SER A 70 -10.02 -0.33 -13.88
C SER A 70 -10.34 -1.73 -13.38
N VAL A 71 -10.21 -1.91 -12.07
CA VAL A 71 -10.37 -3.20 -11.39
C VAL A 71 -11.51 -3.08 -10.38
N ARG A 72 -12.41 -4.08 -10.34
CA ARG A 72 -13.53 -4.13 -9.39
C ARG A 72 -13.07 -4.58 -7.99
N ASN A 73 -12.22 -3.78 -7.38
CA ASN A 73 -11.72 -3.93 -6.02
C ASN A 73 -11.67 -2.55 -5.36
N ILE A 74 -11.92 -2.51 -4.05
CA ILE A 74 -11.78 -1.27 -3.28
C ILE A 74 -10.30 -0.93 -3.12
N LEU A 75 -9.96 0.36 -2.97
CA LEU A 75 -8.58 0.81 -2.84
C LEU A 75 -7.84 0.13 -1.66
N LYS A 76 -8.58 -0.24 -0.61
CA LYS A 76 -8.03 -0.94 0.56
C LYS A 76 -7.47 -2.32 0.21
N ASP A 77 -8.08 -3.04 -0.73
CA ASP A 77 -7.58 -4.35 -1.15
C ASP A 77 -6.20 -4.21 -1.81
N PHE A 78 -5.99 -3.13 -2.56
CA PHE A 78 -4.68 -2.80 -3.12
C PHE A 78 -3.69 -2.35 -2.05
N GLU A 79 -4.11 -1.53 -1.08
CA GLU A 79 -3.28 -1.11 0.04
C GLU A 79 -2.70 -2.31 0.83
N GLU A 80 -3.49 -3.37 0.99
CA GLU A 80 -3.05 -4.61 1.66
C GLU A 80 -2.18 -5.51 0.77
N ALA A 81 -2.31 -5.43 -0.55
CA ALA A 81 -1.58 -6.27 -1.51
C ALA A 81 -0.26 -5.66 -2.01
N LEU A 82 -0.11 -4.34 -1.91
CA LEU A 82 1.07 -3.61 -2.38
C LEU A 82 2.20 -3.60 -1.34
N PRO A 83 3.48 -3.64 -1.75
CA PRO A 83 4.61 -3.51 -0.82
C PRO A 83 4.57 -2.15 -0.10
N GLN A 84 4.32 -2.17 1.21
CA GLN A 84 4.15 -0.95 2.02
C GLN A 84 5.38 -0.03 2.05
N LYS A 85 6.56 -0.55 1.70
CA LYS A 85 7.80 0.25 1.60
C LYS A 85 7.91 1.01 0.28
N GLU A 86 7.16 0.60 -0.75
CA GLU A 86 7.20 1.18 -2.09
C GLU A 86 5.96 2.02 -2.39
N PHE A 87 4.85 1.75 -1.70
CA PHE A 87 3.57 2.43 -1.92
C PHE A 87 3.08 3.10 -0.65
N MET A 88 2.49 4.28 -0.81
CA MET A 88 1.87 5.02 0.29
C MET A 88 0.50 5.56 -0.12
N ARG A 89 -0.48 5.38 0.76
CA ARG A 89 -1.76 6.09 0.64
C ARG A 89 -1.56 7.56 0.98
N ILE A 90 -1.87 8.45 0.04
CA ILE A 90 -1.71 9.91 0.19
C ILE A 90 -3.05 10.66 0.24
N HIS A 91 -4.15 9.96 0.01
CA HIS A 91 -5.50 10.52 0.11
C HIS A 91 -6.49 9.40 0.38
N LYS A 92 -7.73 9.73 0.80
CA LYS A 92 -8.79 8.72 0.98
C LYS A 92 -9.06 7.91 -0.30
N SER A 93 -8.71 8.46 -1.46
CA SER A 93 -8.92 7.85 -2.77
C SER A 93 -7.63 7.63 -3.55
N TYR A 94 -6.43 7.89 -3.00
CA TYR A 94 -5.18 7.75 -3.78
C TYR A 94 -4.09 7.02 -3.02
N ILE A 95 -3.43 6.10 -3.72
CA ILE A 95 -2.16 5.45 -3.35
C ILE A 95 -1.16 5.79 -4.45
N VAL A 96 0.08 6.09 -4.09
CA VAL A 96 1.16 6.41 -5.04
C VAL A 96 2.36 5.52 -4.79
N ARG A 97 3.14 5.26 -5.84
CA ARG A 97 4.48 4.67 -5.73
C ARG A 97 5.47 5.75 -5.31
N LEU A 98 6.24 5.50 -4.26
CA LEU A 98 7.07 6.51 -3.59
C LEU A 98 8.25 6.99 -4.43
N ASP A 99 8.88 6.09 -5.19
CA ASP A 99 10.02 6.40 -6.07
C ASP A 99 9.63 7.18 -7.33
N GLU A 100 8.34 7.19 -7.69
CA GLU A 100 7.78 7.97 -8.82
C GLU A 100 7.35 9.40 -8.42
N ILE A 101 7.48 9.77 -7.14
CA ILE A 101 7.18 11.13 -6.68
C ILE A 101 8.27 12.10 -7.16
N ILE A 102 7.86 13.13 -7.90
CA ILE A 102 8.75 14.17 -8.43
C ILE A 102 8.75 15.42 -7.54
N SER A 103 7.58 15.84 -7.06
CA SER A 103 7.45 17.02 -6.20
C SER A 103 6.24 16.93 -5.29
N ILE A 104 6.33 17.49 -4.09
CA ILE A 104 5.26 17.46 -3.09
C ILE A 104 4.90 18.91 -2.73
N ASN A 105 3.61 19.22 -2.71
CA ASN A 105 3.09 20.43 -2.09
C ASN A 105 1.86 20.10 -1.21
N PRO A 106 1.34 21.04 -0.40
CA PRO A 106 0.23 20.76 0.53
C PRO A 106 -1.11 20.36 -0.12
N ARG A 107 -1.28 20.53 -1.43
CA ARG A 107 -2.52 20.25 -2.17
C ARG A 107 -2.39 19.01 -3.03
N GLU A 108 -1.23 18.79 -3.64
CA GLU A 108 -1.00 17.72 -4.60
C GLU A 108 0.47 17.25 -4.60
N VAL A 109 0.65 16.04 -5.10
CA VAL A 109 1.93 15.38 -5.34
C VAL A 109 2.04 15.16 -6.85
N LYS A 110 3.17 15.58 -7.44
CA LYS A 110 3.50 15.24 -8.83
C LYS A 110 4.08 13.82 -8.86
N VAL A 111 3.44 12.93 -9.62
CA VAL A 111 3.84 11.52 -9.78
C VAL A 111 3.94 11.23 -11.27
N GLY A 112 5.14 10.95 -11.78
CA GLY A 112 5.37 10.99 -13.22
C GLY A 112 4.92 12.34 -13.80
N GLU A 113 4.05 12.32 -14.81
CA GLU A 113 3.49 13.55 -15.39
C GLU A 113 2.16 14.01 -14.75
N ASP A 114 1.61 13.24 -13.82
CA ASP A 114 0.30 13.50 -13.23
C ASP A 114 0.38 14.29 -11.91
N LEU A 115 -0.66 15.08 -11.63
CA LEU A 115 -0.88 15.74 -10.34
C LEU A 115 -1.94 14.99 -9.53
N VAL A 116 -1.53 14.42 -8.39
CA VAL A 116 -2.37 13.60 -7.52
C VAL A 116 -2.71 14.35 -6.24
N PRO A 117 -3.99 14.57 -5.90
CA PRO A 117 -4.38 15.24 -4.66
C PRO A 117 -3.87 14.53 -3.40
N VAL A 118 -3.40 15.31 -2.42
CA VAL A 118 -3.00 14.81 -1.10
C VAL A 118 -3.93 15.35 -0.02
N GLY A 119 -4.36 14.49 0.90
CA GLY A 119 -5.16 14.90 2.04
C GLY A 119 -4.29 15.50 3.14
N ARG A 120 -4.78 16.51 3.88
CA ARG A 120 -3.99 17.21 4.92
C ARG A 120 -3.26 16.29 5.91
N SER A 121 -3.94 15.27 6.45
CA SER A 121 -3.33 14.32 7.38
C SER A 121 -2.28 13.42 6.70
N TYR A 122 -2.54 13.04 5.45
CA TYR A 122 -1.63 12.21 4.66
C TYR A 122 -0.39 12.99 4.22
N TYR A 123 -0.55 14.27 3.89
CA TYR A 123 0.54 15.19 3.60
C TYR A 123 1.51 15.25 4.78
N GLN A 124 1.00 15.41 6.01
CA GLN A 124 1.85 15.45 7.19
C GLN A 124 2.67 14.16 7.33
N ASN A 125 2.03 12.99 7.22
CA ASN A 125 2.72 11.70 7.27
C ASN A 125 3.77 11.53 6.17
N LEU A 126 3.46 11.97 4.94
CA LEU A 126 4.40 11.90 3.81
C LEU A 126 5.63 12.79 4.07
N ILE A 127 5.41 14.00 4.56
CA ILE A 127 6.46 14.98 4.85
C ILE A 127 7.32 14.57 6.04
N ASP A 128 6.74 13.93 7.06
CA ASP A 128 7.46 13.42 8.23
C ASP A 128 8.29 12.17 7.89
N GLY A 129 7.88 11.42 6.85
CA GLY A 129 8.54 10.19 6.39
C GLY A 129 9.71 10.41 5.43
N ILE A 130 10.03 11.65 5.03
CA ILE A 130 11.08 11.95 4.06
C ILE A 130 12.25 12.71 4.67
N LYS A 131 13.45 12.46 4.14
CA LYS A 131 14.63 13.26 4.45
C LYS A 131 14.65 14.52 3.59
N LYS A 132 14.78 15.68 4.23
CA LYS A 132 14.85 16.98 3.55
C LYS A 132 16.27 17.56 3.65
N LEU A 133 16.69 18.29 2.63
CA LEU A 133 17.90 19.10 2.64
C LEU A 133 17.51 20.55 2.33
N GLY A 134 17.95 21.50 3.16
CA GLY A 134 17.51 22.91 3.13
C GLY A 134 16.50 23.23 4.24
N SER A 135 16.53 24.47 4.75
CA SER A 135 15.62 24.95 5.79
C SER A 135 14.21 25.21 5.22
N ASP A 136 13.18 25.00 6.06
CA ASP A 136 11.77 25.28 5.76
C ASP A 136 11.51 26.73 5.31
#